data_AF-A0A931FF85-F1
#
_entry.id   AF-A0A931FF85-F1
#
_cell.length_a   1.000
_cell.length_b   1.000
_cell.length_c   1.000
_cell.angle_alpha   90.00
_cell.angle_beta   90.00
_cell.angle_gamma   90.00
#
_symmetry.space_group_name_H-M   'P 1'
#
loop_
_entity.id
_entity.type
_entity.pdbx_description
1 polymer ?
#
loop_
_entity_poly.entity_id
_entity_poly.type
_entity_poly.pdbx_seq_one_letter_code
_entity_poly.pdbx_strand_id
1 'polypeptide(L)' 'MNAPIIRPLAAAHFRDALTAAQSGDLPATLGALLAIDNESWEGIRTRLDELGPTVAALALNTLGGAA' A
#
# COMPACT_ATOMS: atom_id res chain seq x y z
N MET A 1 -7.66 15.37 -14.85
CA MET A 1 -7.11 15.07 -13.51
C MET A 1 -5.71 14.53 -13.72
N ASN A 2 -4.70 15.10 -13.06
CA ASN A 2 -3.33 14.58 -13.17
C ASN A 2 -3.28 13.22 -12.46
N ALA A 3 -2.66 12.22 -13.10
CA ALA A 3 -2.56 10.90 -12.48
C ALA A 3 -1.70 11.00 -11.20
N PRO A 4 -2.07 10.30 -10.11
CA PRO A 4 -1.29 10.30 -8.89
C PRO A 4 0.13 9.77 -9.17
N ILE A 5 1.14 10.54 -8.77
CA ILE A 5 2.55 10.19 -8.92
C ILE A 5 2.95 9.39 -7.69
N ILE A 6 3.35 8.13 -7.88
CA ILE A 6 3.93 7.29 -6.84
C ILE A 6 5.35 6.96 -7.29
N ARG A 7 6.34 7.44 -6.55
CA ARG A 7 7.75 7.16 -6.85
C ARG A 7 8.06 5.69 -6.58
N PRO A 8 8.95 5.04 -7.34
CA PRO A 8 9.27 3.61 -7.14
C PRO A 8 9.75 3.28 -5.71
N LEU A 9 10.55 4.16 -5.11
CA LEU A 9 11.05 3.97 -3.75
C LEU A 9 9.91 4.04 -2.71
N ALA A 10 8.97 4.97 -2.87
CA ALA A 10 7.79 5.06 -2.01
C ALA A 10 6.91 3.81 -2.11
N ALA A 11 6.76 3.25 -3.32
CA ALA A 11 6.05 1.98 -3.50
C ALA A 11 6.77 0.81 -2.79
N ALA A 12 8.10 0.79 -2.78
CA ALA A 12 8.88 -0.19 -2.03
C ALA A 12 8.66 -0.04 -0.51
N HIS A 13 8.75 1.18 0.02
CA HIS A 13 8.46 1.45 1.43
C HIS A 13 7.03 1.08 1.83
N PHE A 14 6.04 1.34 0.98
CA PHE A 14 4.66 0.95 1.24
C PHE A 14 4.50 -0.58 1.29
N ARG A 15 5.13 -1.31 0.35
CA ARG A 15 5.18 -2.79 0.39
C ARG A 15 5.82 -3.28 1.69
N ASP A 16 6.96 -2.72 2.07
CA ASP A 16 7.69 -3.13 3.26
C ASP A 16 6.87 -2.89 4.54
N ALA A 17 6.12 -1.77 4.59
CA ALA A 17 5.16 -1.50 5.66
C ALA A 17 4.06 -2.57 5.74
N LEU A 18 3.48 -2.98 4.61
CA LEU A 18 2.45 -4.03 4.57
C LEU A 18 3.02 -5.41 5.00
N THR A 19 4.26 -5.71 4.64
CA THR A 19 4.94 -6.95 5.04
C THR A 19 5.23 -6.98 6.55
N ALA A 20 5.72 -5.87 7.10
CA ALA A 20 5.95 -5.73 8.54
C ALA A 20 4.64 -5.82 9.34
N ALA A 21 3.58 -5.19 8.84
CA ALA A 21 2.25 -5.22 9.47
C ALA A 21 1.68 -6.64 9.54
N GLN A 22 1.85 -7.45 8.49
CA GLN A 22 1.45 -8.87 8.49
C GLN A 22 2.18 -9.69 9.55
N SER A 23 3.40 -9.30 9.91
CA SER A 23 4.22 -9.97 10.92
C SER A 23 4.00 -9.40 12.33
N GLY A 24 3.15 -8.38 12.50
CA GLY A 24 2.92 -7.70 13.77
C GLY A 24 4.06 -6.78 14.23
N ASP A 25 5.03 -6.49 13.37
CA ASP A 25 6.16 -5.60 13.68
C ASP A 25 5.74 -4.13 13.52
N LEU A 26 5.16 -3.58 14.59
CA LEU A 26 4.67 -2.21 14.62
C LEU A 26 5.79 -1.16 14.40
N PRO A 27 6.97 -1.24 15.04
CA PRO A 27 8.07 -0.32 14.77
C PRO A 27 8.50 -0.30 13.31
N ALA A 28 8.70 -1.47 12.68
CA ALA A 28 9.11 -1.52 11.28
C ALA A 28 8.03 -0.99 10.33
N THR A 29 6.75 -1.28 10.64
CA THR A 29 5.62 -0.74 9.88
C THR A 29 5.61 0.79 9.89
N LEU A 30 5.73 1.40 11.07
CA LEU A 30 5.73 2.86 11.20
C LEU A 30 6.96 3.49 10.54
N GLY A 31 8.14 2.88 10.72
CA GLY A 31 9.37 3.37 10.09
C GLY A 31 9.28 3.40 8.57
N ALA A 32 8.74 2.34 7.96
CA ALA A 32 8.55 2.26 6.51
C ALA A 32 7.50 3.27 6.01
N LEU A 33 6.39 3.47 6.74
CA LEU A 33 5.39 4.50 6.39
C LEU A 33 5.96 5.92 6.45
N LEU A 34 6.75 6.23 7.49
CA LEU A 34 7.37 7.55 7.65
C LEU A 34 8.49 7.83 6.63
N ALA A 35 9.02 6.80 5.98
CA ALA A 35 9.98 6.96 4.89
C ALA A 35 9.35 7.36 3.54
N ILE A 36 8.01 7.32 3.45
CA ILE A 36 7.27 7.73 2.24
C ILE A 36 7.16 9.25 2.20
N ASP A 37 7.53 9.85 1.06
CA ASP A 37 7.34 11.29 0.85
C ASP A 37 5.86 11.67 0.71
N ASN A 38 5.50 12.90 1.11
CA ASN A 38 4.11 13.35 1.13
C ASN A 38 3.40 13.28 -0.23
N GLU A 39 4.11 13.56 -1.33
CA GLU A 39 3.54 13.52 -2.69
C GLU A 39 3.16 12.07 -3.06
N SER A 40 4.08 11.13 -2.84
CA SER A 40 3.82 9.71 -3.07
C SER A 40 2.75 9.15 -2.12
N TRP A 41 2.70 9.61 -0.86
CA TRP A 41 1.66 9.19 0.09
C TRP A 41 0.26 9.62 -0.36
N GLU A 42 0.09 10.86 -0.82
CA GLU A 42 -1.18 11.32 -1.40
C GLU A 42 -1.57 10.51 -2.64
N GLY A 43 -0.60 10.16 -3.48
CA GLY A 43 -0.81 9.28 -4.62
C GLY A 43 -1.28 7.87 -4.21
N ILE A 44 -0.65 7.29 -3.19
CA ILE A 44 -1.05 5.99 -2.61
C ILE A 44 -2.46 6.09 -2.02
N ARG A 45 -2.76 7.12 -1.22
CA ARG A 45 -4.08 7.35 -0.63
C ARG A 45 -5.17 7.46 -1.68
N THR A 46 -4.93 8.25 -2.74
CA THR A 46 -5.85 8.38 -3.88
C THR A 46 -6.13 7.02 -4.52
N ARG A 47 -5.09 6.21 -4.76
CA ARG A 47 -5.28 4.85 -5.30
C ARG A 47 -6.04 3.97 -4.33
N LEU A 48 -5.74 3.98 -3.04
CA LEU A 48 -6.46 3.18 -2.05
C LEU A 48 -7.94 3.58 -1.98
N ASP A 49 -8.25 4.87 -2.06
CA ASP A 49 -9.62 5.40 -2.10
C ASP A 49 -10.36 4.96 -3.38
N GLU A 50 -9.70 4.97 -4.55
CA GLU A 50 -10.24 4.44 -5.81
C GLU A 50 -10.51 2.93 -5.75
N LEU A 51 -9.66 2.19 -5.04
CA LEU A 51 -9.76 0.74 -4.92
C LEU A 51 -10.88 0.32 -3.93
N GLY A 52 -11.21 1.18 -2.96
CA GLY A 52 -12.26 0.93 -1.98
C GLY A 52 -12.02 -0.31 -1.11
N PRO A 53 -12.99 -0.68 -0.25
CA PRO A 53 -12.88 -1.88 0.61
C PRO A 53 -12.85 -3.19 -0.18
N THR A 54 -13.21 -3.13 -1.47
CA THR A 54 -13.41 -4.29 -2.33
C THR A 54 -12.16 -4.81 -3.00
N VAL A 55 -11.06 -4.05 -3.14
CA VAL A 55 -9.90 -4.56 -3.89
C VAL A 55 -9.05 -5.53 -3.08
N ALA A 56 -8.89 -5.32 -1.76
CA ALA A 56 -8.27 -6.35 -0.92
C ALA A 56 -9.13 -7.63 -0.94
N ALA A 57 -10.46 -7.48 -0.87
CA ALA A 57 -11.39 -8.60 -1.01
C ALA A 57 -11.36 -9.23 -2.42
N LEU A 58 -11.21 -8.45 -3.49
CA LEU A 58 -11.15 -8.93 -4.87
C LEU A 58 -9.83 -9.66 -5.11
N ALA A 59 -8.70 -9.08 -4.68
CA ALA A 59 -7.38 -9.68 -4.74
C ALA A 59 -7.32 -10.99 -3.95
N LEU A 60 -7.83 -11.02 -2.72
CA LEU A 60 -7.96 -12.23 -1.90
C LEU A 60 -8.88 -13.27 -2.55
N ASN A 61 -9.99 -12.87 -3.20
CA ASN A 61 -10.85 -13.80 -3.93
C ASN A 61 -10.19 -14.34 -5.22
N THR A 62 -9.43 -13.52 -5.96
CA THR A 62 -8.68 -14.01 -7.13
C THR A 62 -7.48 -14.87 -6.76
N LEU A 63 -6.83 -14.63 -5.61
CA LEU A 63 -5.72 -15.45 -5.12
C LEU A 63 -6.21 -16.71 -4.41
N GLY A 64 -7.36 -16.66 -3.73
CA GLY A 64 -7.99 -17.81 -3.06
C GLY A 64 -8.86 -18.69 -3.97
N GLY A 65 -9.35 -18.15 -5.10
CA GLY A 65 -10.10 -18.90 -6.12
C GLY A 65 -9.23 -19.62 -7.15
N ALA A 66 -7.90 -19.54 -7.01
CA ALA A 66 -6.91 -20.25 -7.84
C ALA A 66 -6.38 -21.54 -7.16
N ALA A 67 -7.20 -22.17 -6.31
CA ALA A 67 -6.92 -23.45 -5.65
C ALA A 67 -7.91 -24.53 -6.10
#